data_AF-A0A5C4LD41-F1
#
_entry.id   AF-A0A5C4LD41-F1
#
_cell.length_a   1.000
_cell.length_b   1.000
_cell.length_c   1.000
_cell.angle_alpha   90.00
_cell.angle_beta   90.00
_cell.angle_gamma   90.00
#
_symmetry.space_group_name_H-M   'P 1'
#
loop_
_entity.id
_entity.type
_entity.pdbx_description
1 polymer ?
#
loop_
_entity_poly.entity_id
_entity_poly.type
_entity_poly.pdbx_seq_one_letter_code
_entity_poly.pdbx_strand_id
1 'polypeptide(L)'
;MLTRILTVLLLLGLSCTVEAHAQPLTRNVLKGACEKLVIAGKDVSPTCGDSLVNMVQGRRTSFDFTSSDGTTVSFSGTGMPQDRQEEVGVDALQPVSAVILTVKAADGGITRDTLMTVGSCRFPASAPGRSTVACAADTQRGRFEGTFVTASDAAAGK
;
A
#
# COMPACT_ATOMS: atom_id res chain seq x y z
N MET A 1 57.55 -27.65 6.29
CA MET A 1 56.45 -27.92 5.33
C MET A 1 55.08 -28.08 6.00
N LEU A 2 55.01 -28.38 7.31
CA LEU A 2 53.74 -28.53 8.05
C LEU A 2 52.95 -27.22 8.29
N THR A 3 53.64 -26.08 8.29
CA THR A 3 53.06 -24.76 8.62
C THR A 3 52.29 -24.09 7.48
N ARG A 4 52.45 -24.54 6.22
CA ARG A 4 51.73 -23.98 5.06
C ARG A 4 50.38 -24.65 4.80
N ILE A 5 50.17 -25.86 5.31
CA ILE A 5 48.92 -26.61 5.14
C ILE A 5 47.85 -26.08 6.12
N LEU A 6 48.27 -25.60 7.30
CA LEU A 6 47.34 -25.11 8.33
C LEU A 6 46.67 -23.78 7.96
N THR A 7 47.29 -22.96 7.11
CA THR A 7 46.80 -21.61 6.79
C THR A 7 45.66 -21.62 5.77
N VAL A 8 45.53 -22.67 4.95
CA VAL A 8 44.44 -22.77 3.95
C VAL A 8 43.13 -23.23 4.58
N LEU A 9 43.17 -24.02 5.66
CA LEU A 9 41.97 -24.49 6.37
C LEU A 9 41.26 -23.40 7.19
N LEU A 10 41.95 -22.30 7.54
CA LEU A 10 41.35 -21.22 8.34
C LEU A 10 40.53 -20.22 7.52
N LEU A 11 40.67 -20.21 6.18
CA LEU A 11 40.02 -19.23 5.29
C LEU A 11 38.69 -19.70 4.69
N LEU A 12 38.29 -20.95 4.91
CA LEU A 12 37.02 -21.52 4.39
C LEU A 12 35.84 -21.44 5.38
N GLY A 13 36.06 -20.94 6.59
CA GLY A 13 35.06 -20.95 7.68
C GLY A 13 34.20 -19.71 7.85
N LEU A 14 34.41 -18.64 7.06
CA LEU A 14 33.59 -17.42 7.10
C LEU A 14 32.68 -17.32 5.87
N SER A 15 31.86 -18.35 5.65
CA SER A 15 30.65 -18.15 4.88
C SER A 15 29.66 -17.43 5.79
N CYS A 16 29.68 -16.10 5.77
CA CYS A 16 28.61 -15.29 6.34
C CYS A 16 27.29 -15.78 5.74
N THR A 17 26.50 -16.49 6.55
CA THR A 17 25.09 -16.70 6.29
C THR A 17 24.44 -15.32 6.40
N VAL A 18 24.40 -14.59 5.28
CA VAL A 18 23.55 -13.42 5.15
C VAL A 18 22.13 -13.96 5.16
N GLU A 19 21.56 -14.08 6.35
CA GLU A 19 20.12 -14.31 6.51
C GLU A 19 19.44 -13.08 5.92
N ALA A 20 18.97 -13.23 4.68
CA ALA A 20 18.05 -12.31 4.06
C ALA A 20 16.76 -12.35 4.89
N HIS A 21 16.68 -11.51 5.92
CA HIS A 21 15.48 -11.31 6.70
C HIS A 21 14.45 -10.68 5.77
N ALA A 22 13.61 -11.52 5.15
CA ALA A 22 12.45 -11.08 4.40
C ALA A 22 11.58 -10.24 5.35
N GLN A 23 11.34 -8.98 5.00
CA GLN A 23 10.51 -8.12 5.83
C GLN A 23 9.08 -8.68 5.88
N PRO A 24 8.44 -8.72 7.06
CA PRO A 24 7.09 -9.21 7.18
C PRO A 24 6.15 -8.37 6.30
N LEU A 25 5.35 -9.07 5.49
CA LEU A 25 4.29 -8.48 4.69
C LEU A 25 2.98 -8.60 5.47
N THR A 26 2.36 -7.47 5.77
CA THR A 26 0.99 -7.43 6.28
C THR A 26 0.06 -7.05 5.15
N ARG A 27 -1.01 -7.82 4.96
CA ARG A 27 -2.05 -7.55 3.95
C ARG A 27 -3.42 -7.57 4.60
N ASN A 28 -4.03 -6.40 4.72
CA ASN A 28 -5.35 -6.21 5.29
C ASN A 28 -6.32 -5.88 4.16
N VAL A 29 -7.42 -6.65 4.04
CA VAL A 29 -8.49 -6.38 3.07
C VAL A 29 -9.67 -5.81 3.83
N LEU A 30 -10.01 -4.57 3.51
CA LEU A 30 -11.15 -3.85 4.08
C LEU A 30 -12.33 -3.96 3.12
N LYS A 31 -13.49 -4.36 3.63
CA LYS A 31 -14.74 -4.44 2.88
C LYS A 31 -15.58 -3.19 3.09
N GLY A 32 -16.18 -2.67 2.03
CA GLY A 32 -16.86 -1.39 2.09
C GLY A 32 -17.28 -0.86 0.73
N ALA A 33 -17.38 0.45 0.63
CA ALA A 33 -17.79 1.15 -0.57
C ALA A 33 -16.65 2.03 -1.09
N CYS A 34 -16.30 1.85 -2.36
CA CYS A 34 -15.48 2.82 -3.07
C CYS A 34 -16.37 3.94 -3.60
N GLU A 35 -16.25 5.13 -3.01
CA GLU A 35 -17.07 6.30 -3.37
C GLU A 35 -16.43 7.11 -4.50
N LYS A 36 -15.11 7.02 -4.65
CA LYS A 36 -14.37 7.73 -5.70
C LYS A 36 -13.18 6.92 -6.18
N LEU A 37 -12.99 6.88 -7.50
CA LEU A 37 -11.75 6.44 -8.14
C LEU A 37 -11.49 7.28 -9.39
N VAL A 38 -10.41 8.06 -9.36
CA VAL A 38 -9.93 8.84 -10.52
C VAL A 38 -8.56 8.31 -10.91
N ILE A 39 -8.40 7.96 -12.19
CA ILE A 39 -7.16 7.43 -12.77
C ILE A 39 -6.71 8.39 -13.87
N ALA A 40 -5.56 9.04 -13.70
CA ALA A 40 -5.02 9.98 -14.69
C ALA A 40 -6.05 11.04 -15.15
N GLY A 41 -6.82 11.59 -14.20
CA GLY A 41 -7.88 12.58 -14.45
C GLY A 41 -9.22 12.01 -14.94
N LYS A 42 -9.32 10.71 -15.23
CA LYS A 42 -10.58 10.06 -15.61
C LYS A 42 -11.28 9.47 -14.40
N ASP A 43 -12.53 9.88 -14.17
CA ASP A 43 -13.41 9.26 -13.18
C ASP A 43 -13.84 7.85 -13.66
N VAL A 44 -13.51 6.85 -12.86
CA VAL A 44 -13.86 5.44 -13.03
C VAL A 44 -14.51 4.87 -11.77
N SER A 45 -15.05 5.73 -10.91
CA SER A 45 -15.78 5.33 -9.69
C SER A 45 -16.87 4.27 -9.96
N PRO A 46 -17.63 4.31 -11.08
CA PRO A 46 -18.64 3.28 -11.35
C PRO A 46 -18.10 1.84 -11.49
N THR A 47 -16.81 1.67 -11.77
CA THR A 47 -16.17 0.36 -11.88
C THR A 47 -15.32 0.02 -10.66
N CYS A 48 -15.27 0.89 -9.65
CA CYS A 48 -14.44 0.67 -8.48
C CYS A 48 -14.98 -0.47 -7.60
N GLY A 49 -14.08 -1.32 -7.11
CA GLY A 49 -14.41 -2.51 -6.32
C GLY A 49 -14.91 -2.20 -4.91
N ASP A 50 -15.48 -3.22 -4.28
CA ASP A 50 -16.05 -3.22 -2.92
C ASP A 50 -14.99 -3.40 -1.80
N SER A 51 -13.71 -3.33 -2.17
CA SER A 51 -12.60 -3.69 -1.30
C SER A 51 -11.44 -2.73 -1.46
N LEU A 52 -10.84 -2.37 -0.33
CA LEU A 52 -9.58 -1.65 -0.26
C LEU A 52 -8.52 -2.57 0.34
N VAL A 53 -7.36 -2.71 -0.31
CA VAL A 53 -6.25 -3.47 0.27
C VAL A 53 -5.25 -2.50 0.88
N ASN A 54 -5.01 -2.64 2.18
CA ASN A 54 -3.89 -2.01 2.86
C ASN A 54 -2.73 -3.01 2.95
N MET A 55 -1.59 -2.68 2.36
CA MET A 55 -0.37 -3.48 2.46
C MET A 55 0.71 -2.72 3.22
N VAL A 56 1.35 -3.39 4.17
CA VAL A 56 2.53 -2.89 4.88
C VAL A 56 3.69 -3.85 4.63
N GLN A 57 4.78 -3.33 4.09
CA GLN A 57 6.02 -4.08 3.87
C GLN A 57 7.21 -3.22 4.31
N GLY A 58 7.83 -3.60 5.42
CA GLY A 58 8.89 -2.80 6.04
C GLY A 58 8.40 -1.40 6.40
N ARG A 59 8.97 -0.38 5.75
CA ARG A 59 8.61 1.04 5.99
C ARG A 59 7.59 1.59 4.99
N ARG A 60 7.10 0.77 4.06
CA ARG A 60 6.15 1.20 3.04
C ARG A 60 4.76 0.71 3.38
N THR A 61 3.81 1.63 3.27
CA THR A 61 2.39 1.35 3.37
C THR A 61 1.75 1.71 2.04
N SER A 62 0.82 0.89 1.54
CA SER A 62 0.04 1.19 0.35
C SER A 62 -1.45 0.94 0.54
N PHE A 63 -2.24 1.73 -0.19
CA PHE A 63 -3.69 1.57 -0.31
C PHE A 63 -4.04 1.30 -1.76
N ASP A 64 -4.56 0.12 -2.03
CA ASP A 64 -4.79 -0.38 -3.38
C ASP A 64 -6.29 -0.41 -3.69
N PHE A 65 -6.68 0.44 -4.64
CA PHE A 65 -8.01 0.50 -5.22
C PHE A 65 -8.01 -0.33 -6.50
N THR A 66 -9.01 -1.18 -6.70
CA THR A 66 -9.09 -2.03 -7.89
C THR A 66 -10.42 -1.80 -8.61
N SER A 67 -10.35 -1.55 -9.91
CA SER A 67 -11.50 -1.45 -10.81
C SER A 67 -11.88 -2.84 -11.35
N SER A 68 -13.13 -3.01 -11.77
CA SER A 68 -13.70 -4.28 -12.26
C SER A 68 -13.01 -4.82 -13.51
N ASP A 69 -12.32 -3.96 -14.27
CA ASP A 69 -11.48 -4.32 -15.41
C ASP A 69 -10.11 -4.92 -14.99
N GLY A 70 -9.84 -5.01 -13.69
CA GLY A 70 -8.57 -5.50 -13.15
C GLY A 70 -7.48 -4.44 -13.07
N THR A 71 -7.79 -3.17 -13.36
CA THR A 71 -6.85 -2.06 -13.13
C THR A 71 -6.74 -1.78 -11.63
N THR A 72 -5.53 -1.79 -11.10
CA THR A 72 -5.23 -1.46 -9.70
C THR A 72 -4.41 -0.17 -9.60
N VAL A 73 -4.86 0.75 -8.75
CA VAL A 73 -4.13 1.96 -8.36
C VAL A 73 -3.67 1.81 -6.92
N SER A 74 -2.36 1.79 -6.71
CA SER A 74 -1.75 1.70 -5.39
C SER A 74 -1.14 3.05 -5.01
N PHE A 75 -1.65 3.67 -3.95
CA PHE A 75 -1.05 4.86 -3.35
C PHE A 75 -0.05 4.43 -2.29
N SER A 76 1.24 4.55 -2.60
CA SER A 76 2.32 4.02 -1.75
C SER A 76 3.22 5.13 -1.22
N GLY A 77 3.58 5.03 0.06
CA GLY A 77 4.54 5.93 0.67
C GLY A 77 5.15 5.36 1.94
N THR A 78 6.00 6.16 2.56
CA THR A 78 6.58 5.82 3.87
C THR A 78 5.61 6.27 4.95
N GLY A 79 4.72 5.37 5.34
CA GLY A 79 3.84 5.55 6.49
C GLY A 79 4.42 4.85 7.72
N MET A 80 4.09 5.36 8.91
CA MET A 80 4.15 4.54 10.11
C MET A 80 3.12 3.41 9.97
N PRO A 81 3.41 2.17 10.41
CA PRO A 81 2.41 1.12 10.49
C PRO A 81 1.18 1.67 11.21
N GLN A 82 0.03 1.67 10.52
CA GLN A 82 -1.22 2.05 11.15
C GLN A 82 -1.71 0.80 11.88
N ASP A 83 -1.16 0.57 13.08
CA ASP A 83 -1.82 -0.30 14.03
C ASP A 83 -3.22 0.27 14.24
N ARG A 84 -4.20 -0.65 14.20
CA ARG A 84 -5.65 -0.43 14.21
C ARG A 84 -5.96 0.96 14.77
N GLN A 85 -6.34 1.90 13.90
CA GLN A 85 -6.61 3.31 14.22
C GLN A 85 -7.72 3.40 15.28
N GLU A 86 -7.37 3.15 16.53
CA GLU A 86 -8.23 3.11 17.72
C GLU A 86 -8.48 4.52 18.26
N GLU A 87 -7.79 5.53 17.73
CA GLU A 87 -7.97 6.93 18.11
C GLU A 87 -8.83 7.68 17.08
N VAL A 88 -10.13 7.45 17.21
CA VAL A 88 -11.19 8.15 16.49
C VAL A 88 -11.10 9.65 16.81
N GLY A 89 -10.75 10.48 15.83
CA GLY A 89 -10.91 11.95 15.96
C GLY A 89 -9.82 12.83 15.37
N VAL A 90 -8.70 12.27 14.88
CA VAL A 90 -7.63 13.07 14.27
C VAL A 90 -7.61 12.86 12.76
N ASP A 91 -7.59 13.95 11.98
CA ASP A 91 -7.35 13.92 10.54
C ASP A 91 -5.89 13.49 10.29
N ALA A 92 -5.67 12.17 10.35
CA ALA A 92 -4.36 11.58 10.17
C ALA A 92 -3.99 11.62 8.68
N LEU A 93 -2.70 11.80 8.40
CA LEU A 93 -2.18 11.89 7.05
C LEU A 93 -1.01 10.91 6.87
N GLN A 94 -1.13 10.06 5.85
CA GLN A 94 -0.05 9.22 5.37
C GLN A 94 0.52 9.81 4.07
N PRO A 95 1.80 10.23 4.04
CA PRO A 95 2.43 10.70 2.82
C PRO A 95 2.47 9.62 1.74
N VAL A 96 2.22 10.01 0.49
CA VAL A 96 2.35 9.16 -0.71
C VAL A 96 3.52 9.69 -1.53
N SER A 97 4.47 8.80 -1.84
CA SER A 97 5.65 9.11 -2.66
C SER A 97 5.62 8.46 -4.05
N ALA A 98 4.72 7.50 -4.25
CA ALA A 98 4.51 6.86 -5.55
C ALA A 98 3.05 6.44 -5.73
N VAL A 99 2.54 6.61 -6.94
CA VAL A 99 1.34 5.93 -7.43
C VAL A 99 1.78 4.79 -8.34
N ILE A 100 1.34 3.58 -8.05
CA ILE A 100 1.67 2.42 -8.88
C ILE A 100 0.40 1.96 -9.58
N LEU A 101 0.39 2.08 -10.90
CA LEU A 101 -0.71 1.64 -11.75
C LEU A 101 -0.37 0.26 -12.30
N THR A 102 -1.22 -0.72 -11.99
CA THR A 102 -1.14 -2.06 -12.58
C THR A 102 -2.36 -2.27 -13.47
N VAL A 103 -2.16 -2.59 -14.74
CA VAL A 103 -3.26 -2.84 -15.70
C VAL A 103 -3.16 -4.27 -16.20
N LYS A 104 -4.27 -4.99 -16.12
CA LYS A 104 -4.44 -6.30 -16.75
C LYS A 104 -5.01 -6.12 -18.15
N ALA A 105 -4.24 -6.47 -19.17
CA ALA A 105 -4.68 -6.47 -20.55
C ALA A 105 -5.59 -7.67 -20.85
N ALA A 106 -6.39 -7.55 -21.91
CA ALA A 106 -7.36 -8.58 -22.31
C ALA A 106 -6.69 -9.90 -22.74
N ASP A 107 -5.43 -9.84 -23.20
CA ASP A 107 -4.60 -10.99 -23.55
C ASP A 107 -3.95 -11.68 -22.33
N GLY A 108 -4.24 -11.18 -21.12
CA GLY A 108 -3.65 -11.68 -19.88
C GLY A 108 -2.31 -11.02 -19.51
N GLY A 109 -1.77 -10.14 -20.35
CA GLY A 109 -0.58 -9.36 -20.03
C GLY A 109 -0.80 -8.43 -18.84
N ILE A 110 0.25 -8.20 -18.06
CA ILE A 110 0.23 -7.26 -16.92
C ILE A 110 1.26 -6.17 -17.19
N THR A 111 0.80 -4.93 -17.18
CA THR A 111 1.69 -3.75 -17.18
C THR A 111 1.70 -3.12 -15.80
N ARG A 112 2.87 -2.66 -15.38
CA ARG A 112 3.06 -1.97 -14.10
C ARG A 112 3.87 -0.71 -14.34
N ASP A 113 3.28 0.43 -13.98
CA ASP A 113 3.88 1.75 -14.11
C ASP A 113 3.99 2.38 -12.71
N THR A 114 5.15 2.94 -12.39
CA THR A 114 5.41 3.59 -11.09
C THR A 114 5.64 5.06 -11.32
N LEU A 115 4.71 5.87 -10.81
CA LEU A 115 4.66 7.31 -10.99
C LEU A 115 5.08 7.98 -9.68
N MET A 116 6.27 8.59 -9.68
CA MET A 116 6.74 9.37 -8.53
C MET A 116 5.89 10.62 -8.35
N THR A 117 5.59 10.96 -7.10
CA THR A 117 4.65 12.04 -6.76
C THR A 117 4.91 12.57 -5.35
N VAL A 118 4.32 13.73 -5.05
CA VAL A 118 4.02 14.16 -3.68
C VAL A 118 2.51 14.14 -3.52
N GLY A 119 1.99 13.23 -2.71
CA GLY A 119 0.57 13.10 -2.44
C GLY A 119 0.31 12.68 -1.00
N SER A 120 -0.93 12.33 -0.69
CA SER A 120 -1.29 11.84 0.64
C SER A 120 -2.54 10.96 0.63
N CYS A 121 -2.64 10.10 1.63
CA CYS A 121 -3.89 9.51 2.08
C CYS A 121 -4.28 10.13 3.41
N ARG A 122 -5.53 10.61 3.51
CA ARG A 122 -6.13 11.19 4.70
C ARG A 122 -7.14 10.23 5.29
N PHE A 123 -7.26 10.26 6.62
CA PHE A 123 -8.22 9.49 7.39
C PHE A 123 -9.09 10.48 8.16
N PRO A 124 -10.11 11.07 7.51
CA PRO A 124 -10.93 12.10 8.14
C PRO A 124 -11.77 11.51 9.27
N ALA A 125 -12.16 12.39 10.21
CA ALA A 125 -13.13 12.05 11.23
C ALA A 125 -14.39 11.46 10.56
N SER A 126 -14.73 10.25 10.95
CA SER A 126 -15.83 9.49 10.35
C SER A 126 -16.96 9.32 11.36
N ALA A 127 -18.18 9.14 10.87
CA ALA A 127 -19.33 8.84 11.72
C ALA A 127 -19.07 7.57 12.54
N PRO A 128 -19.66 7.43 13.75
CA PRO A 128 -19.54 6.21 14.54
C PRO A 128 -19.86 4.97 13.71
N GLY A 129 -19.00 3.96 13.82
CA GLY A 129 -19.17 2.71 13.08
C GLY A 129 -18.63 2.73 11.64
N ARG A 130 -18.03 3.84 11.19
CA ARG A 130 -17.43 3.97 9.86
C ARG A 130 -16.01 4.53 9.94
N SER A 131 -15.20 4.18 8.95
CA SER A 131 -13.89 4.78 8.70
C SER A 131 -13.74 5.09 7.21
N THR A 132 -13.02 6.17 6.90
CA THR A 132 -12.81 6.66 5.52
C THR A 132 -11.33 6.74 5.22
N VAL A 133 -10.93 6.28 4.04
CA VAL A 133 -9.59 6.45 3.48
C VAL A 133 -9.71 7.27 2.20
N ALA A 134 -9.10 8.45 2.18
CA ALA A 134 -9.13 9.36 1.02
C ALA A 134 -7.71 9.67 0.54
N CYS A 135 -7.31 9.08 -0.59
CA CYS A 135 -6.00 9.26 -1.20
C CYS A 135 -6.06 10.19 -2.40
N ALA A 136 -5.04 11.03 -2.56
CA ALA A 136 -4.87 11.88 -3.71
C ALA A 136 -3.39 12.16 -4.04
N ALA A 137 -3.09 12.22 -5.33
CA ALA A 137 -1.74 12.50 -5.83
C ALA A 137 -1.79 13.11 -7.25
N ASP A 138 -0.89 14.04 -7.52
CA ASP A 138 -0.66 14.59 -8.87
C ASP A 138 0.60 14.00 -9.47
N THR A 139 0.46 13.33 -10.60
CA THR A 139 1.57 12.67 -11.29
C THR A 139 1.81 13.28 -12.66
N GLN A 140 2.89 12.87 -13.32
CA GLN A 140 3.14 13.18 -14.74
C GLN A 140 2.05 12.69 -15.71
N ARG A 141 1.18 11.76 -15.28
CA ARG A 141 0.03 11.26 -16.08
C ARG A 141 -1.29 11.94 -15.70
N GLY A 142 -1.27 12.91 -14.80
CA GLY A 142 -2.44 13.59 -14.27
C GLY A 142 -2.80 13.16 -12.85
N ARG A 143 -3.99 13.55 -12.43
CA ARG A 143 -4.50 13.39 -11.07
C ARG A 143 -4.97 11.96 -10.80
N PHE A 144 -4.61 11.42 -9.64
CA PHE A 144 -5.10 10.14 -9.13
C PHE A 144 -5.78 10.37 -7.79
N GLU A 145 -6.99 9.83 -7.63
CA GLU A 145 -7.75 9.93 -6.38
C GLU A 145 -8.47 8.62 -6.07
N GLY A 146 -8.60 8.32 -4.78
CA GLY A 146 -9.36 7.18 -4.29
C GLY A 146 -10.06 7.56 -2.98
N THR A 147 -11.33 7.23 -2.82
CA THR A 147 -12.05 7.38 -1.55
C THR A 147 -12.82 6.11 -1.25
N PHE A 148 -12.56 5.53 -0.09
CA PHE A 148 -13.17 4.29 0.37
C PHE A 148 -13.74 4.45 1.77
N VAL A 149 -14.93 3.91 1.99
CA VAL A 149 -15.58 3.90 3.30
C VAL A 149 -15.83 2.46 3.74
N THR A 150 -15.32 2.10 4.92
CA THR A 150 -15.46 0.78 5.53
C THR A 150 -16.26 0.88 6.83
N ALA A 151 -16.88 -0.23 7.24
CA ALA A 151 -17.34 -0.36 8.61
C ALA A 151 -16.13 -0.36 9.57
N SER A 152 -16.34 0.16 10.78
CA SER A 152 -15.34 0.13 11.85
C SER A 152 -16.00 -0.26 13.16
N ASP A 153 -15.44 -1.21 13.89
CA ASP A 153 -16.00 -1.70 15.17
C ASP A 153 -15.80 -0.72 16.35
N ALA A 154 -15.22 0.47 16.10
CA ALA A 154 -14.88 1.46 17.12
C ALA A 154 -16.09 2.06 17.90
N ALA A 155 -17.33 1.72 17.54
CA ALA A 155 -18.54 2.22 18.21
C ALA A 155 -19.14 1.26 19.27
N ALA A 156 -18.57 0.07 19.50
CA ALA A 156 -19.13 -0.92 20.43
C ALA A 156 -18.53 -0.89 21.85
N GLY A 157 -17.91 0.21 22.26
CA GLY A 157 -17.46 0.42 23.64
C GLY A 157 -18.50 1.16 24.47
N LYS A 158 -19.42 0.43 25.09
CA LYS A 158 -20.19 0.87 26.26
C LYS A 158 -19.80 0.00 27.45
#